data_AF-A0A0D6TN23-F1
#
_entry.id   AF-A0A0D6TN23-F1
#
_cell.length_a   1.000
_cell.length_b   1.000
_cell.length_c   1.000
_cell.angle_alpha   90.00
_cell.angle_beta   90.00
_cell.angle_gamma   90.00
#
_symmetry.space_group_name_H-M   'P 1'
#
loop_
_entity.id
_entity.type
_entity.pdbx_description
1 polymer ?
#
loop_
_entity_poly.entity_id
_entity_poly.type
_entity_poly.pdbx_seq_one_letter_code
_entity_poly.pdbx_strand_id
1 'polypeptide(L)'
;MDILNKKERFNAFMLFLLMFFITTGVLIAAIFFNFKLPLKENDVLKNENDKMNTQFTFNRMFSERIEDIGKLVDSLDVSPESFQFIEQSINYELVDLKEKIPNDSIVNPKLYENVILTIKSYVNTKKKLFLINDSKKEIDDLTDDLKDLEEENKDLARKLEMCEIVSRSK
;
A
#
# COMPACT_ATOMS: atom_id res chain seq x y z
N MET A 1 -45.89 22.63 -80.96
CA MET A 1 -46.01 21.37 -80.20
C MET A 1 -45.92 21.72 -78.73
N ASP A 2 -47.08 21.94 -78.10
CA ASP A 2 -47.13 22.13 -76.64
C ASP A 2 -46.71 20.84 -75.97
N ILE A 3 -45.73 20.95 -75.07
CA ILE A 3 -45.18 19.80 -74.36
C ILE A 3 -46.21 19.38 -73.32
N LEU A 4 -47.13 18.48 -73.73
CA LEU A 4 -48.00 17.74 -72.82
C LEU A 4 -47.11 17.11 -71.72
N ASN A 5 -47.51 17.25 -70.45
CA ASN A 5 -46.78 16.82 -69.23
C ASN A 5 -45.66 17.70 -68.64
N LYS A 6 -45.69 19.03 -68.85
CA LYS A 6 -44.78 19.95 -68.14
C LYS A 6 -44.88 19.88 -66.61
N LYS A 7 -46.09 19.68 -66.06
CA LYS A 7 -46.36 19.62 -64.61
C LYS A 7 -45.86 18.31 -63.98
N GLU A 8 -46.07 17.18 -64.65
CA GLU A 8 -45.58 15.87 -64.17
C GLU A 8 -44.04 15.82 -64.19
N ARG A 9 -43.40 16.39 -65.22
CA ARG A 9 -41.94 16.49 -65.30
C ARG A 9 -41.36 17.37 -64.19
N PHE A 10 -42.02 18.48 -63.86
CA PHE A 10 -41.58 19.35 -62.77
C PHE A 10 -41.72 18.66 -61.40
N ASN A 11 -42.80 17.92 -61.18
CA ASN A 11 -43.00 17.18 -59.92
C ASN A 11 -41.99 16.04 -59.76
N ALA A 12 -41.72 15.28 -60.84
CA ALA A 12 -40.69 14.25 -60.85
C ALA A 12 -39.28 14.84 -60.62
N PHE A 13 -38.99 16.00 -61.21
CA PHE A 13 -37.74 16.72 -60.99
C PHE A 13 -37.60 17.22 -59.53
N MET A 14 -38.67 17.73 -58.93
CA MET A 14 -38.66 18.15 -57.52
C MET A 14 -38.48 16.97 -56.56
N LEU A 15 -39.14 15.83 -56.84
CA LEU A 15 -38.96 14.60 -56.07
C LEU A 15 -37.52 14.07 -56.19
N PHE A 16 -36.95 14.11 -57.39
CA PHE A 16 -35.54 13.76 -57.61
C PHE A 16 -34.59 14.69 -56.82
N LEU A 17 -34.82 15.99 -56.88
CA LEU A 17 -34.01 16.98 -56.17
C LEU A 17 -34.09 16.77 -54.64
N LEU A 18 -35.28 16.51 -54.12
CA LEU A 18 -35.50 16.17 -52.71
C LEU A 18 -34.71 14.92 -52.32
N MET A 19 -34.87 13.82 -53.07
CA MET A 19 -34.15 12.57 -52.82
C MET A 19 -32.64 12.75 -52.94
N PHE A 20 -32.17 13.58 -53.87
CA PHE A 20 -30.76 13.91 -54.01
C PHE A 20 -30.20 14.62 -52.78
N PHE A 21 -30.90 15.60 -52.22
CA PHE A 21 -30.46 16.27 -51.00
C PHE A 21 -30.52 15.35 -49.78
N ILE A 22 -31.55 14.50 -49.66
CA ILE A 22 -31.66 13.54 -48.56
C ILE A 22 -30.49 12.54 -48.61
N THR A 23 -30.25 11.93 -49.77
CA THR A 23 -29.16 10.95 -49.94
C THR A 23 -27.78 11.59 -49.74
N THR A 24 -27.56 12.81 -50.25
CA THR A 24 -26.33 13.56 -50.02
C THR A 24 -26.16 13.92 -48.54
N GLY A 25 -27.22 14.32 -47.85
CA GLY A 25 -27.20 14.61 -46.42
C GLY A 25 -26.85 13.38 -45.58
N VAL A 26 -27.42 12.22 -45.89
CA VAL A 26 -27.08 10.95 -45.25
C VAL A 26 -25.62 10.57 -45.49
N LEU A 27 -25.11 10.78 -46.70
CA LEU A 27 -23.71 10.49 -47.05
C LEU A 27 -22.74 11.38 -46.25
N ILE A 28 -23.03 12.69 -46.18
CA ILE A 28 -22.23 13.65 -45.38
C ILE A 28 -22.28 13.29 -43.90
N ALA A 29 -23.46 12.97 -43.36
CA ALA A 29 -23.60 12.55 -41.97
C ALA A 29 -22.80 11.28 -41.68
N ALA A 30 -22.87 10.27 -42.56
CA ALA A 30 -22.12 9.03 -42.42
C ALA A 30 -20.60 9.27 -42.40
N ILE A 31 -20.10 10.14 -43.30
CA ILE A 31 -18.69 10.56 -43.31
C ILE A 31 -18.34 11.27 -42.00
N PHE A 32 -19.17 12.22 -41.54
CA PHE A 32 -18.90 12.97 -40.33
C PHE A 32 -18.83 12.07 -39.08
N PHE A 33 -19.74 11.12 -38.94
CA PHE A 33 -19.69 10.14 -37.86
C PHE A 33 -18.43 9.26 -37.96
N ASN A 34 -18.07 8.82 -39.17
CA ASN A 34 -16.88 7.99 -39.38
C ASN A 34 -15.57 8.71 -39.00
N PHE A 35 -15.45 10.02 -39.19
CA PHE A 35 -14.26 10.79 -38.81
C PHE A 35 -14.27 11.28 -37.36
N LYS A 36 -15.43 11.63 -36.79
CA LYS A 36 -15.48 12.22 -35.45
C LYS A 36 -15.46 11.19 -34.31
N LEU A 37 -16.00 9.99 -34.54
CA LEU A 37 -15.91 8.87 -33.60
C LEU A 37 -14.45 8.48 -33.27
N PRO A 38 -13.56 8.20 -34.24
CA PRO A 38 -12.19 7.76 -33.93
C PRO A 38 -11.37 8.83 -33.21
N LEU A 39 -11.61 10.11 -33.47
CA LEU A 39 -10.94 11.20 -32.74
C LEU A 39 -11.33 11.20 -31.26
N LYS A 40 -12.63 11.09 -30.97
CA LYS A 40 -13.12 11.08 -29.59
C LYS A 40 -12.70 9.81 -28.84
N GLU A 41 -12.70 8.67 -29.51
CA GLU A 41 -12.18 7.42 -28.96
C GLU A 41 -10.69 7.52 -28.63
N ASN A 42 -9.88 8.09 -29.53
CA ASN A 42 -8.47 8.30 -29.28
C ASN A 42 -8.21 9.27 -28.10
N ASP A 43 -8.99 10.35 -27.99
CA ASP A 43 -8.89 11.27 -26.85
C ASP A 43 -9.25 10.60 -25.52
N VAL A 44 -10.27 9.75 -25.50
CA VAL A 44 -10.64 8.97 -24.30
C VAL A 44 -9.55 7.96 -23.97
N LEU A 45 -9.07 7.21 -24.95
CA LEU A 45 -7.99 6.24 -24.77
C LEU A 45 -6.70 6.89 -24.27
N LYS A 46 -6.36 8.08 -24.78
CA LYS A 46 -5.20 8.84 -24.33
C LYS A 46 -5.35 9.28 -22.87
N ASN A 47 -6.52 9.80 -22.49
CA ASN A 47 -6.81 10.16 -21.11
C ASN A 47 -6.77 8.95 -20.16
N GLU A 48 -7.27 7.79 -20.59
CA GLU A 48 -7.20 6.56 -19.80
C GLU A 48 -5.75 6.07 -19.66
N ASN A 49 -4.97 6.14 -20.74
CA ASN A 49 -3.56 5.78 -20.72
C ASN A 49 -2.74 6.69 -19.79
N ASP A 50 -3.00 8.00 -19.80
CA ASP A 50 -2.34 8.96 -18.92
C ASP A 50 -2.66 8.69 -17.44
N LYS A 51 -3.93 8.38 -17.13
CA LYS A 51 -4.35 7.97 -15.78
C LYS A 51 -3.65 6.67 -15.35
N MET A 52 -3.62 5.68 -16.22
CA MET A 52 -2.98 4.40 -15.97
C MET A 52 -1.48 4.56 -15.74
N ASN A 53 -0.79 5.36 -16.56
CA ASN A 53 0.63 5.63 -16.41
C ASN A 53 0.95 6.35 -15.08
N THR A 54 0.08 7.27 -14.66
CA THR A 54 0.18 7.93 -13.34
C THR A 54 0.02 6.93 -12.21
N GLN A 55 -0.97 6.02 -12.28
CA GLN A 55 -1.15 4.94 -11.31
C GLN A 55 0.07 4.02 -11.26
N PHE A 56 0.60 3.58 -12.40
CA PHE A 56 1.77 2.70 -12.46
C PHE A 56 3.02 3.37 -11.87
N THR A 57 3.22 4.65 -12.17
CA THR A 57 4.35 5.41 -11.63
C THR A 57 4.26 5.53 -10.12
N PHE A 58 3.08 5.86 -9.59
CA PHE A 58 2.85 5.90 -8.14
C PHE A 58 3.03 4.53 -7.50
N ASN A 59 2.48 3.47 -8.09
CA ASN A 59 2.63 2.10 -7.62
C ASN A 59 4.09 1.68 -7.52
N ARG A 60 4.88 1.95 -8.55
CA ARG A 60 6.31 1.63 -8.57
C ARG A 60 7.05 2.36 -7.45
N MET A 61 6.84 3.67 -7.32
CA MET A 61 7.45 4.47 -6.27
C MET A 61 7.04 3.97 -4.87
N PHE A 62 5.76 3.66 -4.67
CA PHE A 62 5.26 3.12 -3.42
C PHE A 62 5.89 1.76 -3.09
N SER A 63 5.96 0.84 -4.07
CA SER A 63 6.59 -0.47 -3.90
C SER A 63 8.07 -0.37 -3.55
N GLU A 64 8.84 0.48 -4.24
CA GLU A 64 10.25 0.73 -3.95
C GLU A 64 10.44 1.23 -2.51
N ARG A 65 9.61 2.19 -2.06
CA ARG A 65 9.64 2.71 -0.69
C ARG A 65 9.29 1.66 0.36
N ILE A 66 8.27 0.84 0.10
CA ILE A 66 7.92 -0.26 1.01
C ILE A 66 9.04 -1.29 1.10
N GLU A 67 9.72 -1.60 0.01
CA GLU A 67 10.87 -2.51 0.02
C GLU A 67 12.02 -1.96 0.90
N ASP A 68 12.32 -0.66 0.78
CA ASP A 68 13.35 -0.03 1.60
C ASP A 68 12.96 0.02 3.09
N ILE A 69 11.69 0.28 3.40
CA ILE A 69 11.15 0.13 4.75
C ILE A 69 11.29 -1.32 5.23
N GLY A 70 11.04 -2.30 4.36
CA GLY A 70 11.24 -3.72 4.67
C GLY A 70 12.67 -4.04 5.11
N LYS A 71 13.68 -3.49 4.41
CA LYS A 71 15.10 -3.64 4.79
C LYS A 71 15.41 -3.04 6.16
N LEU A 72 14.79 -1.89 6.49
CA LEU A 72 14.90 -1.29 7.83
C LEU A 72 14.24 -2.17 8.89
N VAL A 73 13.09 -2.76 8.58
CA VAL A 73 12.37 -3.67 9.48
C VAL A 73 13.19 -4.94 9.75
N ASP A 74 13.85 -5.50 8.74
CA ASP A 74 14.75 -6.65 8.93
C ASP A 74 15.97 -6.27 9.80
N SER A 75 16.44 -5.03 9.69
CA SER A 75 17.55 -4.52 10.51
C SER A 75 17.20 -4.38 11.99
N LEU A 76 15.91 -4.30 12.35
CA LEU A 76 15.47 -4.26 13.75
C LEU A 76 15.88 -5.51 14.54
N ASP A 77 15.92 -6.68 13.90
CA ASP A 77 16.28 -7.93 14.56
C ASP A 77 17.81 -8.07 14.72
N VAL A 78 18.58 -7.44 13.83
CA VAL A 78 20.05 -7.58 13.76
C VAL A 78 20.75 -6.63 14.72
N SER A 79 20.18 -5.45 14.98
CA SER A 79 20.84 -4.38 15.76
C SER A 79 19.99 -3.91 16.95
N PRO A 80 19.96 -4.67 18.07
CA PRO A 80 19.25 -4.31 19.29
C PRO A 80 19.58 -2.91 19.83
N GLU A 81 20.86 -2.54 19.77
CA GLU A 81 21.37 -1.25 20.28
C GLU A 81 20.82 -0.05 19.48
N SER A 82 20.47 -0.26 18.22
CA SER A 82 19.94 0.77 17.33
C SER A 82 18.42 0.66 17.14
N PHE A 83 17.75 -0.21 17.88
CA PHE A 83 16.33 -0.52 17.70
C PHE A 83 15.47 0.75 17.68
N GLN A 84 15.66 1.65 18.66
CA GLN A 84 14.88 2.89 18.76
C GLN A 84 15.11 3.83 17.57
N PHE A 85 16.34 3.95 17.09
CA PHE A 85 16.67 4.81 15.96
C PHE A 85 16.08 4.28 14.65
N ILE A 86 16.19 2.96 14.43
CA ILE A 86 15.61 2.29 13.26
C ILE A 86 14.08 2.39 13.31
N GLU A 87 13.45 2.18 14.48
CA GLU A 87 12.01 2.33 14.67
C GLU A 87 11.53 3.76 14.30
N GLN A 88 12.24 4.80 14.76
CA GLN A 88 11.92 6.18 14.44
C GLN A 88 12.04 6.46 12.93
N SER A 89 13.09 5.92 12.30
CA SER A 89 13.31 6.05 10.86
C SER A 89 12.18 5.40 10.05
N ILE A 90 11.76 4.19 10.43
CA ILE A 90 10.63 3.50 9.80
C ILE A 90 9.34 4.32 9.95
N ASN A 91 9.06 4.82 11.16
CA ASN A 91 7.86 5.61 11.39
C ASN A 91 7.85 6.91 10.57
N TYR A 92 9.01 7.57 10.42
CA TYR A 92 9.15 8.75 9.57
C TYR A 92 8.85 8.42 8.10
N GLU A 93 9.48 7.39 7.54
CA GLU A 93 9.24 6.97 6.15
C GLU A 93 7.78 6.55 5.92
N LEU A 94 7.12 5.89 6.88
CA LEU A 94 5.71 5.53 6.80
C LEU A 94 4.77 6.74 6.80
N VAL A 95 5.11 7.80 7.56
CA VAL A 95 4.34 9.05 7.58
C VAL A 95 4.52 9.81 6.28
N ASP A 96 5.76 9.97 5.81
CA ASP A 96 6.08 10.59 4.52
C ASP A 96 5.40 9.87 3.35
N LEU A 97 5.40 8.53 3.38
CA LEU A 97 4.70 7.72 2.37
C LEU A 97 3.18 7.92 2.43
N LYS A 98 2.60 8.06 3.63
CA LYS A 98 1.18 8.33 3.81
C LYS A 98 0.78 9.69 3.24
N GLU A 99 1.59 10.72 3.44
CA GLU A 99 1.34 12.07 2.93
C GLU A 99 1.39 12.13 1.40
N LYS A 100 2.20 11.27 0.78
CA LYS A 100 2.33 11.17 -0.68
C LYS A 100 1.21 10.40 -1.36
N ILE A 101 0.30 9.76 -0.62
CA ILE A 101 -0.84 9.06 -1.20
C ILE A 101 -1.77 10.10 -1.86
N PRO A 102 -1.99 10.04 -3.18
CA PRO A 102 -2.91 10.96 -3.84
C PRO A 102 -4.34 10.72 -3.35
N ASN A 103 -5.04 11.81 -3.03
CA ASN A 103 -6.46 11.78 -2.62
C ASN A 103 -7.43 11.66 -3.81
N ASP A 104 -6.90 11.50 -5.03
CA ASP A 104 -7.70 11.46 -6.25
C ASP A 104 -8.43 10.13 -6.43
N SER A 105 -9.58 10.18 -7.10
CA SER A 105 -10.42 9.01 -7.47
C SER A 105 -9.69 7.95 -8.33
N ILE A 106 -8.48 8.24 -8.78
CA ILE A 106 -7.67 7.40 -9.66
C ILE A 106 -6.98 6.29 -8.87
N VAL A 107 -6.57 6.54 -7.63
CA VAL A 107 -5.77 5.60 -6.83
C VAL A 107 -6.63 5.18 -5.65
N ASN A 108 -6.68 3.89 -5.28
CA ASN A 108 -7.46 3.43 -4.12
C ASN A 108 -6.68 3.71 -2.83
N PRO A 109 -6.96 4.82 -2.10
CA PRO A 109 -6.09 5.26 -1.00
C PRO A 109 -6.13 4.27 0.16
N LYS A 110 -7.27 3.57 0.32
CA LYS A 110 -7.46 2.55 1.36
C LYS A 110 -6.50 1.37 1.21
N LEU A 111 -6.13 1.00 -0.02
CA LEU A 111 -5.19 -0.09 -0.24
C LEU A 111 -3.81 0.26 0.34
N TYR A 112 -3.27 1.42 -0.01
CA TYR A 112 -1.97 1.88 0.47
C TYR A 112 -2.00 2.15 1.97
N GLU A 113 -3.08 2.75 2.48
CA GLU A 113 -3.25 2.96 3.91
C GLU A 113 -3.26 1.63 4.67
N ASN A 114 -3.94 0.61 4.17
CA ASN A 114 -3.93 -0.72 4.78
C ASN A 114 -2.52 -1.32 4.80
N VAL A 115 -1.76 -1.21 3.72
CA VAL A 115 -0.37 -1.70 3.68
C VAL A 115 0.50 -0.98 4.72
N ILE A 116 0.41 0.35 4.79
CA ILE A 116 1.12 1.16 5.79
C ILE A 116 0.73 0.73 7.21
N LEU A 117 -0.57 0.53 7.48
CA LEU A 117 -1.07 0.08 8.77
C LEU A 117 -0.57 -1.32 9.13
N THR A 118 -0.54 -2.25 8.18
CA THR A 118 0.01 -3.60 8.37
C THR A 118 1.48 -3.55 8.75
N ILE A 119 2.29 -2.77 8.04
CA ILE A 119 3.73 -2.63 8.35
C ILE A 119 3.93 -1.99 9.72
N LYS A 120 3.17 -0.93 10.03
CA LYS A 120 3.21 -0.30 11.35
C LYS A 120 2.84 -1.28 12.47
N SER A 121 1.81 -2.10 12.27
CA SER A 121 1.42 -3.14 13.22
C SER A 121 2.52 -4.19 13.39
N TYR A 122 3.18 -4.56 12.30
CA TYR A 122 4.29 -5.51 12.30
C TYR A 122 5.49 -4.99 13.10
N VAL A 123 5.91 -3.74 12.86
CA VAL A 123 6.97 -3.06 13.63
C VAL A 123 6.64 -3.00 15.12
N ASN A 124 5.40 -2.61 15.46
CA ASN A 124 4.95 -2.59 16.85
C ASN A 124 4.96 -3.97 17.50
N THR A 125 4.67 -5.02 16.73
CA THR A 125 4.72 -6.40 17.22
C THR A 125 6.15 -6.83 17.48
N LYS A 126 7.09 -6.54 16.57
CA LYS A 126 8.53 -6.76 16.78
C LYS A 126 9.03 -6.04 18.02
N LYS A 127 8.63 -4.78 18.23
CA LYS A 127 8.97 -4.02 19.44
C LYS A 127 8.50 -4.70 20.73
N LYS A 128 7.25 -5.17 20.76
CA LYS A 128 6.73 -5.91 21.90
C LYS A 128 7.51 -7.21 22.14
N LEU A 129 7.83 -7.94 21.08
CA LEU A 129 8.63 -9.16 21.17
C LEU A 129 10.03 -8.87 21.72
N PHE A 130 10.68 -7.80 21.27
CA PHE A 130 11.97 -7.37 21.78
C PHE A 130 11.92 -7.09 23.29
N LEU A 131 10.95 -6.28 23.74
CA LEU A 131 10.78 -5.97 25.17
C LEU A 131 10.50 -7.23 26.01
N ILE A 132 9.66 -8.13 25.52
CA ILE A 132 9.34 -9.39 26.22
C ILE A 132 10.59 -10.28 26.32
N ASN A 133 11.39 -10.35 25.26
CA ASN A 133 12.61 -11.16 25.26
C ASN A 133 13.65 -10.61 26.25
N ASP A 134 13.79 -9.29 26.32
CA ASP A 134 14.66 -8.63 27.28
C ASP A 134 14.22 -8.89 28.73
N SER A 135 12.92 -8.70 29.02
CA SER A 135 12.36 -9.02 30.34
C SER A 135 12.49 -10.50 30.69
N LYS A 136 12.37 -11.41 29.71
CA LYS A 136 12.55 -12.84 29.95
C LYS A 136 13.99 -13.14 30.37
N LYS A 137 14.97 -12.54 29.70
CA LYS A 137 16.38 -12.73 30.04
C LYS A 137 16.67 -12.25 31.47
N GLU A 138 16.14 -11.09 31.86
CA GLU A 138 16.24 -10.58 33.23
C GLU A 138 15.61 -11.53 34.26
N ILE A 139 14.45 -12.13 33.94
CA ILE A 139 13.81 -13.14 34.81
C ILE A 139 14.68 -14.39 34.93
N ASP A 140 15.25 -14.87 33.82
CA ASP A 140 16.10 -16.06 33.82
C ASP A 140 17.36 -15.81 34.68
N ASP A 141 18.01 -14.65 34.53
CA ASP A 141 19.17 -14.24 35.34
C ASP A 141 18.81 -14.15 36.85
N LEU A 142 17.70 -13.48 37.21
CA LEU A 142 17.23 -13.40 38.59
C LEU A 142 16.84 -14.77 39.18
N THR A 143 16.35 -15.68 38.34
CA THR A 143 15.97 -17.04 38.77
C THR A 143 17.21 -17.86 39.09
N ASP A 144 18.30 -17.69 38.34
CA ASP A 144 19.57 -18.35 38.62
C ASP A 144 20.23 -17.77 39.88
N ASP A 145 20.25 -16.45 40.04
CA ASP A 145 20.72 -15.79 41.28
C ASP A 145 19.95 -16.28 42.52
N LEU A 146 18.63 -16.47 42.41
CA LEU A 146 17.82 -17.01 43.50
C LEU A 146 18.19 -18.44 43.87
N LYS A 147 18.50 -19.29 42.88
CA LYS A 147 18.95 -20.67 43.16
C LYS A 147 20.29 -20.68 43.89
N ASP A 148 21.23 -19.84 43.43
CA ASP A 148 22.55 -19.74 44.04
C ASP A 148 22.45 -19.26 45.50
N LEU A 149 21.63 -18.23 45.75
CA LEU A 149 21.36 -17.73 47.10
C LEU A 149 20.62 -18.74 47.99
N GLU A 150 19.72 -19.55 47.43
CA GLU A 150 19.07 -20.63 48.16
C GLU A 150 20.05 -21.74 48.55
N GLU A 151 21.00 -22.08 47.66
CA GLU A 151 22.03 -23.08 47.93
C GLU A 151 23.00 -22.57 48.99
N GLU A 152 23.45 -21.32 48.90
CA GLU A 152 24.33 -20.69 49.89
C GLU A 152 23.65 -20.63 51.27
N ASN A 153 22.37 -20.27 51.33
CA ASN A 153 21.59 -20.28 52.58
C ASN A 153 21.48 -21.68 53.19
N LYS A 154 21.25 -22.72 52.38
CA LYS A 154 21.21 -24.11 52.86
C LYS A 154 22.56 -24.52 53.44
N ASP A 155 23.66 -24.14 52.80
CA ASP A 155 25.00 -24.44 53.29
C ASP A 155 25.38 -23.66 54.55
N LEU A 156 25.00 -22.38 54.64
CA LEU A 156 25.13 -21.57 55.86
C LEU A 156 24.32 -22.18 57.01
N ALA A 157 23.08 -22.60 56.77
CA ALA A 157 22.25 -23.26 57.76
C ALA A 157 22.90 -24.56 58.28
N ARG A 158 23.44 -25.40 57.38
CA ARG A 158 24.19 -26.61 57.77
C ARG A 158 25.42 -26.30 58.62
N LYS A 159 26.19 -25.26 58.24
CA LYS A 159 27.38 -24.82 58.99
C LYS A 159 27.00 -24.33 60.40
N LEU A 160 25.91 -23.57 60.50
CA LEU A 160 25.39 -23.08 61.78
C LEU A 160 24.99 -24.24 62.69
N GLU A 161 24.24 -25.21 62.16
CA GLU A 161 23.79 -26.39 62.89
C GLU A 161 24.97 -27.22 63.41
N MET A 162 26.02 -27.40 62.60
CA MET A 162 27.29 -28.02 63.05
C MET A 162 27.95 -27.25 64.20
N CYS A 163 28.00 -25.91 64.12
CA CYS A 163 28.55 -25.08 65.20
C CYS A 163 27.72 -25.18 66.49
N GLU A 164 26.40 -25.21 66.39
CA GLU A 164 25.52 -25.39 67.55
C GLU A 164 25.75 -26.74 68.24
N ILE A 165 25.88 -27.83 67.47
CA ILE A 165 26.18 -29.16 67.99
C ILE A 165 27.53 -29.18 68.74
N VAL A 166 28.57 -28.59 68.14
CA VAL A 166 29.91 -28.53 68.76
C VAL A 166 29.91 -27.67 70.03
N SER A 167 29.14 -26.58 70.07
CA SER A 167 29.04 -25.74 71.26
C SER A 167 28.27 -26.39 72.41
N ARG A 168 27.34 -27.31 72.12
CA ARG A 168 26.61 -28.09 73.14
C ARG A 168 27.39 -29.30 73.66
N SER A 169 28.46 -29.73 72.97
CA SER A 169 29.27 -30.89 73.37
C SER A 169 30.48 -30.53 74.25
N LYS A 170 30.57 -29.29 74.74
CA LYS A 170 31.53 -28.82 75.75
C LYS A 170 30.79 -28.51 77.04
#